data_AF-F6YTE8-F1
#
_entry.id   AF-F6YTE8-F1
#
_cell.length_a   1.000
_cell.length_b   1.000
_cell.length_c   1.000
_cell.angle_alpha   90.00
_cell.angle_beta   90.00
_cell.angle_gamma   90.00
#
_symmetry.space_group_name_H-M   'P 1'
#
loop_
_entity.id
_entity.type
_entity.pdbx_description
1 polymer ?
#
loop_
_entity_poly.entity_id
_entity_poly.type
_entity_poly.pdbx_seq_one_letter_code
_entity_poly.pdbx_strand_id
1 'polypeptide(L)'
;ARCLTVHGIHTCVCDGGYTGNGTSCEDINECLTTNEPRCIHPGQCFNTIGSYYCYCKNGYTYDGTNCTDIDECTSWDICKTSEGGDCINTPGSFTCQCQSGFELNPDRRSCRVRCGGDLVATSTLQFLTSPQYPNQYPDFLYCNWNLTKSRPGVLFVNVVELNTEPCCDFLQLFEDNRRVFRYSGIQNNRSYHTDANSLHIRFNSNFAGQRKGFLLSYRLEYNETGCPVLP
;
A
#
# COMPACT_ATOMS: atom_id res chain seq x y z
N ALA A 1 -47.80 22.23 -9.02
CA ALA A 1 -48.33 23.35 -8.23
C ALA A 1 -49.41 22.81 -7.31
N ARG A 2 -49.51 23.36 -6.09
CA ARG A 2 -50.52 23.00 -5.11
C ARG A 2 -51.49 24.16 -4.90
N CYS A 3 -52.78 23.89 -4.99
CA CYS A 3 -53.83 24.87 -4.75
C CYS A 3 -54.53 24.58 -3.42
N LEU A 4 -54.68 25.62 -2.60
CA LEU A 4 -55.32 25.56 -1.29
C LEU A 4 -56.47 26.56 -1.28
N THR A 5 -57.63 26.14 -0.80
CA THR A 5 -58.77 27.01 -0.56
C THR A 5 -58.91 27.26 0.93
N VAL A 6 -58.76 28.51 1.36
CA VAL A 6 -58.88 28.91 2.77
C VAL A 6 -59.94 30.01 2.87
N HIS A 7 -61.00 29.78 3.65
CA HIS A 7 -62.12 30.73 3.82
C HIS A 7 -62.73 31.28 2.51
N GLY A 8 -62.81 30.43 1.47
CA GLY A 8 -63.36 30.81 0.17
C GLY A 8 -62.38 31.51 -0.78
N ILE A 9 -61.12 31.72 -0.36
CA ILE A 9 -60.04 32.25 -1.21
C ILE A 9 -59.24 31.08 -1.79
N HIS A 10 -59.13 31.03 -3.12
CA HIS A 10 -58.40 29.99 -3.85
C HIS A 10 -56.99 30.49 -4.22
N THR A 11 -55.97 29.99 -3.53
CA THR A 11 -54.56 30.34 -3.79
C THR A 11 -53.79 29.13 -4.29
N CYS A 12 -53.06 29.29 -5.39
CA CYS A 12 -52.13 28.28 -5.87
C CYS A 12 -50.70 28.74 -5.63
N VAL A 13 -49.82 27.81 -5.28
CA VAL A 13 -48.38 28.04 -5.16
C VAL A 13 -47.62 26.96 -5.93
N CYS A 14 -46.47 27.32 -6.50
CA CYS A 14 -45.61 26.34 -7.15
C CYS A 14 -45.06 25.34 -6.11
N ASP A 15 -44.78 24.12 -6.57
CA ASP A 15 -44.17 23.10 -5.70
C ASP A 15 -42.69 23.45 -5.47
N GLY A 16 -42.06 22.82 -4.47
CA GLY A 16 -40.62 23.02 -4.23
C GLY A 16 -39.79 22.71 -5.48
N GLY A 17 -38.78 23.53 -5.78
CA GLY A 17 -37.98 23.45 -7.01
C GLY A 17 -38.56 24.25 -8.19
N TYR A 18 -39.70 24.94 -8.01
CA TYR A 18 -40.33 25.72 -9.07
C TYR A 18 -40.68 27.16 -8.62
N THR A 19 -40.63 28.10 -9.55
CA THR A 19 -40.99 29.51 -9.37
C THR A 19 -42.13 29.91 -10.32
N GLY A 20 -42.90 30.93 -9.97
CA GLY A 20 -44.01 31.41 -10.81
C GLY A 20 -45.24 31.84 -10.01
N ASN A 21 -46.38 31.95 -10.69
CA ASN A 21 -47.61 32.51 -10.10
C ASN A 21 -48.55 31.43 -9.50
N GLY A 22 -48.08 30.19 -9.37
CA GLY A 22 -48.86 29.07 -8.86
C GLY A 22 -49.80 28.41 -9.88
N THR A 23 -50.00 28.99 -11.06
CA THR A 23 -50.73 28.38 -12.19
C THR A 23 -49.84 28.13 -13.40
N SER A 24 -48.81 28.95 -13.57
CA SER A 24 -47.67 28.73 -14.45
C SER A 24 -46.44 28.67 -13.56
N CYS A 25 -45.76 27.52 -13.58
CA CYS A 25 -44.58 27.25 -12.76
C CYS A 25 -43.45 26.83 -13.68
N GLU A 26 -42.32 27.50 -13.53
CA GLU A 26 -41.08 27.24 -14.23
C GLU A 26 -40.08 26.63 -13.25
N ASP A 27 -39.25 25.75 -13.78
CA ASP A 27 -38.17 25.12 -13.03
C ASP A 27 -37.18 26.17 -12.51
N ILE A 28 -36.79 26.07 -11.24
CA ILE A 28 -35.72 26.91 -10.68
C ILE A 28 -34.41 26.25 -11.04
N ASN A 29 -33.53 26.95 -11.76
CA ASN A 29 -32.18 26.45 -11.96
C ASN A 29 -31.31 26.74 -10.73
N GLU A 30 -31.21 25.78 -9.80
CA GLU A 30 -30.45 25.96 -8.56
C GLU A 30 -28.93 26.06 -8.77
N CYS A 31 -28.44 25.72 -9.97
CA CYS A 31 -27.04 25.93 -10.33
C CYS A 31 -26.71 27.38 -10.69
N LEU A 32 -27.73 28.22 -10.94
CA LEU A 32 -27.57 29.64 -11.27
C LEU A 32 -27.91 30.57 -10.10
N THR A 33 -28.36 30.04 -8.96
CA THR A 33 -28.68 30.85 -7.77
C THR A 33 -27.41 31.40 -7.11
N THR A 34 -27.26 32.72 -7.13
CA THR A 34 -26.07 33.44 -6.63
C THR A 34 -26.02 33.61 -5.11
N ASN A 35 -27.17 33.57 -4.44
CA ASN A 35 -27.27 33.84 -2.99
C ASN A 35 -27.00 32.60 -2.13
N GLU A 36 -27.16 31.40 -2.71
CA GLU A 36 -26.87 30.11 -2.08
C GLU A 36 -26.21 29.18 -3.11
N PRO A 37 -24.92 29.38 -3.43
CA PRO A 37 -24.23 28.53 -4.38
C PRO A 37 -24.23 27.08 -3.86
N ARG A 38 -24.96 26.21 -4.56
CA ARG A 38 -24.99 24.77 -4.29
C ARG A 38 -23.79 24.09 -4.95
N CYS A 39 -23.31 22.99 -4.37
CA CYS A 39 -22.20 22.22 -4.91
C CYS A 39 -20.88 23.01 -4.99
N ILE A 40 -20.49 23.70 -3.89
CA ILE A 40 -19.23 24.45 -3.83
C ILE A 40 -18.05 23.55 -4.22
N HIS A 41 -17.04 24.15 -4.86
CA HIS A 41 -15.88 23.43 -5.37
C HIS A 41 -15.24 22.53 -4.30
N PRO A 42 -14.93 21.27 -4.66
CA PRO A 42 -14.72 20.79 -6.04
C PRO A 42 -15.91 20.01 -6.64
N GLY A 43 -17.16 20.37 -6.33
CA GLY A 43 -18.35 19.84 -7.01
C GLY A 43 -18.68 20.51 -8.35
N GLN A 44 -19.50 19.84 -9.15
CA GLN A 44 -20.22 20.39 -10.31
C GLN A 44 -21.73 20.22 -10.09
N CYS A 45 -22.48 21.31 -10.26
CA CYS A 45 -23.94 21.31 -10.17
C CYS A 45 -24.58 20.92 -11.50
N PHE A 46 -25.63 20.11 -11.43
CA PHE A 46 -26.46 19.74 -12.56
C PHE A 46 -27.93 19.99 -12.23
N ASN A 47 -28.56 20.85 -13.01
CA ASN A 47 -29.97 21.16 -12.88
C ASN A 47 -30.83 20.00 -13.40
N THR A 48 -31.90 19.66 -12.70
CA THR A 48 -32.90 18.68 -13.13
C THR A 48 -34.30 19.26 -12.97
N ILE A 49 -35.31 18.65 -13.59
CA ILE A 49 -36.68 19.19 -13.48
C ILE A 49 -37.17 19.01 -12.03
N GLY A 50 -37.39 20.14 -11.35
CA GLY A 50 -37.87 20.26 -9.97
C GLY A 50 -36.81 20.01 -8.90
N SER A 51 -35.52 19.93 -9.26
CA SER A 51 -34.42 19.69 -8.32
C SER A 51 -33.05 19.96 -8.98
N TYR A 52 -32.00 19.68 -8.25
CA TYR A 52 -30.64 19.56 -8.78
C TYR A 52 -29.94 18.34 -8.20
N TYR A 53 -28.77 18.00 -8.74
CA TYR A 53 -27.83 17.12 -8.06
C TYR A 53 -26.40 17.66 -8.16
N CYS A 54 -25.60 17.36 -7.14
CA CYS A 54 -24.17 17.66 -7.12
C CYS A 54 -23.37 16.43 -7.52
N TYR A 55 -22.50 16.59 -8.50
CA TYR A 55 -21.45 15.62 -8.78
C TYR A 55 -20.17 16.08 -8.08
N CYS A 56 -19.72 15.30 -7.08
CA CYS A 56 -18.46 15.55 -6.40
C CYS A 56 -17.30 14.88 -7.16
N LYS A 57 -16.16 15.57 -7.24
CA LYS A 57 -14.93 14.94 -7.76
C LYS A 57 -14.52 13.75 -6.89
N ASN A 58 -13.72 12.85 -7.45
CA ASN A 58 -13.13 11.74 -6.72
C ASN A 58 -12.41 12.23 -5.44
N GLY A 59 -12.61 11.52 -4.33
CA GLY A 59 -12.12 11.92 -3.00
C GLY A 59 -13.06 12.86 -2.24
N TYR A 60 -14.25 13.17 -2.78
CA TYR A 60 -15.23 14.03 -2.13
C TYR A 60 -16.60 13.35 -2.08
N THR A 61 -17.39 13.67 -1.06
CA THR A 61 -18.76 13.20 -0.85
C THR A 61 -19.72 14.37 -0.69
N TYR A 62 -21.01 14.16 -0.96
CA TYR A 62 -22.03 15.19 -0.80
C TYR A 62 -22.64 15.14 0.60
N ASP A 63 -22.55 16.23 1.37
CA ASP A 63 -23.08 16.33 2.74
C ASP A 63 -24.52 16.84 2.84
N GLY A 64 -25.19 17.04 1.69
CA GLY A 64 -26.52 17.65 1.61
C GLY A 64 -26.49 19.12 1.21
N THR A 65 -25.33 19.78 1.27
CA THR A 65 -25.14 21.18 0.85
C THR A 65 -23.96 21.32 -0.12
N ASN A 66 -22.83 20.69 0.18
CA ASN A 66 -21.57 20.84 -0.51
C ASN A 66 -20.85 19.51 -0.73
N CYS A 67 -19.85 19.54 -1.63
CA CYS A 67 -18.88 18.46 -1.74
C CYS A 67 -17.80 18.63 -0.69
N THR A 68 -17.80 17.75 0.30
CA THR A 68 -16.81 17.71 1.38
C THR A 68 -15.80 16.63 1.11
N ASP A 69 -14.57 16.90 1.52
CA ASP A 69 -13.45 15.98 1.40
C ASP A 69 -13.74 14.69 2.19
N ILE A 70 -13.46 13.53 1.59
CA ILE A 70 -13.57 12.25 2.28
C ILE A 70 -12.29 12.07 3.08
N ASP A 71 -12.38 12.15 4.40
CA ASP A 71 -11.23 11.88 5.26
C ASP A 71 -10.93 10.37 5.29
N GLU A 72 -10.05 9.95 4.38
CA GLU A 72 -9.66 8.55 4.27
C GLU A 72 -8.87 8.05 5.49
N CYS A 73 -8.28 8.95 6.29
CA CYS A 73 -7.57 8.58 7.52
C CYS A 73 -8.51 8.10 8.63
N THR A 74 -9.82 8.33 8.49
CA THR A 74 -10.83 7.74 9.38
C THR A 74 -11.07 6.25 9.12
N SER A 75 -10.57 5.72 7.99
CA SER A 75 -10.62 4.30 7.67
C SER A 75 -9.55 3.51 8.42
N TRP A 76 -9.93 2.34 8.94
CA TRP A 76 -9.09 1.45 9.74
C TRP A 76 -7.98 0.73 8.94
N ASP A 77 -8.09 0.68 7.61
CA ASP A 77 -7.15 -0.04 6.74
C ASP A 77 -6.14 0.90 6.01
N ILE A 78 -6.17 2.20 6.32
CA ILE A 78 -5.34 3.20 5.66
C ILE A 78 -4.14 3.57 6.53
N CYS A 79 -2.95 3.52 5.92
CA CYS A 79 -1.66 3.78 6.55
C CYS A 79 -1.37 2.91 7.79
N LYS A 80 -2.00 1.72 7.89
CA LYS A 80 -1.92 0.73 8.98
C LYS A 80 -1.24 1.26 10.25
N THR A 81 -2.05 1.89 11.07
CA THR A 81 -1.67 2.63 12.28
C THR A 81 -1.03 1.77 13.38
N SER A 82 -1.08 0.43 13.28
CA SER A 82 -0.40 -0.50 14.20
C SER A 82 1.07 -0.78 13.86
N GLU A 83 1.56 -0.32 12.70
CA GLU A 83 2.88 -0.69 12.16
C GLU A 83 3.74 0.54 11.81
N GLY A 84 3.51 1.66 12.50
CA GLY A 84 4.36 2.85 12.38
C GLY A 84 4.08 3.70 11.14
N GLY A 85 2.82 3.81 10.72
CA GLY A 85 2.37 4.77 9.71
C GLY A 85 1.50 5.88 10.30
N ASP A 86 1.75 7.12 9.88
CA ASP A 86 0.93 8.30 10.16
C ASP A 86 0.16 8.67 8.90
N CYS A 87 -1.17 8.77 9.00
CA CYS A 87 -2.03 9.21 7.88
C CYS A 87 -2.23 10.72 7.92
N ILE A 88 -2.09 11.37 6.76
CA ILE A 88 -2.33 12.80 6.58
C ILE A 88 -3.39 12.96 5.49
N ASN A 89 -4.57 13.42 5.89
CA ASN A 89 -5.65 13.71 4.96
C ASN A 89 -5.33 14.98 4.13
N THR A 90 -5.68 14.98 2.85
CA THR A 90 -5.42 16.08 1.92
C THR A 90 -6.64 16.32 1.03
N PRO A 91 -6.84 17.50 0.44
CA PRO A 91 -8.00 17.73 -0.41
C PRO A 91 -8.08 16.75 -1.61
N GLY A 92 -9.02 15.81 -1.56
CA GLY A 92 -9.33 14.79 -2.56
C GLY A 92 -8.50 13.51 -2.49
N SER A 93 -7.70 13.32 -1.44
CA SER A 93 -6.80 12.16 -1.27
C SER A 93 -6.20 12.14 0.13
N PHE A 94 -5.33 11.18 0.41
CA PHE A 94 -4.48 11.17 1.60
C PHE A 94 -3.03 10.88 1.24
N THR A 95 -2.14 11.04 2.21
CA THR A 95 -0.74 10.59 2.16
C THR A 95 -0.38 9.82 3.43
N CYS A 96 0.41 8.75 3.29
CA CYS A 96 0.97 8.03 4.43
C CYS A 96 2.43 8.44 4.65
N GLN A 97 2.78 8.76 5.89
CA GLN A 97 4.14 8.98 6.33
C GLN A 97 4.58 7.81 7.23
N CYS A 98 5.67 7.13 6.87
CA CYS A 98 6.16 6.01 7.66
C CYS A 98 7.21 6.47 8.69
N GLN A 99 7.10 5.96 9.91
CA GLN A 99 8.02 6.21 11.01
C GLN A 99 9.42 5.62 10.72
N SER A 100 10.40 5.99 11.57
CA SER A 100 11.77 5.48 11.44
C SER A 100 11.81 3.95 11.48
N GLY A 101 12.53 3.34 10.54
CA GLY A 101 12.56 1.88 10.38
C GLY A 101 11.51 1.32 9.41
N PHE A 102 10.63 2.17 8.86
CA PHE A 102 9.60 1.78 7.90
C PHE A 102 9.72 2.54 6.56
N GLU A 103 9.18 1.96 5.51
CA GLU A 103 9.08 2.58 4.19
C GLU A 103 7.68 2.39 3.60
N LEU A 104 7.31 3.31 2.71
CA LEU A 104 6.01 3.30 2.05
C LEU A 104 5.95 2.13 1.06
N ASN A 105 4.89 1.32 1.14
CA ASN A 105 4.66 0.27 0.16
C ASN A 105 4.40 0.86 -1.24
N PRO A 106 4.59 0.07 -2.32
CA PRO A 106 4.33 0.51 -3.69
C PRO A 106 2.87 0.96 -3.92
N ASP A 107 1.93 0.44 -3.14
CA ASP A 107 0.52 0.85 -3.15
C ASP A 107 0.32 2.29 -2.65
N ARG A 108 1.31 2.86 -1.94
CA ARG A 108 1.27 4.15 -1.24
C ARG A 108 0.18 4.26 -0.17
N ARG A 109 -0.31 3.12 0.31
CA ARG A 109 -1.42 3.04 1.27
C ARG A 109 -1.05 2.35 2.58
N SER A 110 0.13 1.75 2.64
CA SER A 110 0.61 1.04 3.83
C SER A 110 2.11 1.26 4.05
N CYS A 111 2.56 1.11 5.29
CA CYS A 111 3.97 1.11 5.66
C CYS A 111 4.44 -0.32 5.86
N ARG A 112 5.69 -0.61 5.48
CA ARG A 112 6.34 -1.90 5.76
C ARG A 112 7.68 -1.72 6.45
N VAL A 113 8.11 -2.73 7.18
CA VAL A 113 9.45 -2.75 7.81
C VAL A 113 10.51 -2.63 6.72
N ARG A 114 11.48 -1.73 6.92
CA ARG A 114 12.67 -1.66 6.06
C ARG A 114 13.50 -2.92 6.25
N CYS A 115 13.66 -3.68 5.18
CA CYS A 115 14.51 -4.85 5.14
C CYS A 115 15.16 -5.00 3.75
N GLY A 116 16.38 -5.52 3.72
CA GLY A 116 17.19 -5.53 2.50
C GLY A 116 18.49 -4.75 2.66
N GLY A 117 19.19 -4.57 1.55
CA GLY A 117 20.43 -3.78 1.46
C GLY A 117 21.58 -4.56 0.82
N ASP A 118 22.74 -3.91 0.73
CA ASP A 118 23.94 -4.52 0.19
C ASP A 118 24.68 -5.34 1.26
N LEU A 119 25.10 -6.53 0.87
CA LEU A 119 25.90 -7.45 1.68
C LEU A 119 27.21 -7.71 0.95
N VAL A 120 28.30 -7.84 1.72
CA VAL A 120 29.62 -8.18 1.18
C VAL A 120 30.09 -9.46 1.83
N ALA A 121 30.28 -10.50 1.02
CA ALA A 121 30.81 -11.78 1.45
C ALA A 121 32.34 -11.69 1.67
N THR A 122 32.75 -12.08 2.86
CA THR A 122 34.17 -12.19 3.27
C THR A 122 34.51 -13.65 3.58
N SER A 123 35.77 -13.96 3.87
CA SER A 123 36.15 -15.32 4.31
C SER A 123 35.53 -15.73 5.64
N THR A 124 35.10 -14.77 6.45
CA THR A 124 34.42 -15.05 7.71
C THR A 124 32.97 -15.46 7.46
N LEU A 125 32.48 -16.41 8.25
CA LEU A 125 31.09 -16.83 8.20
C LEU A 125 30.21 -15.69 8.73
N GLN A 126 29.32 -15.19 7.86
CA GLN A 126 28.38 -14.12 8.15
C GLN A 126 26.96 -14.69 8.12
N PHE A 127 26.02 -13.98 8.74
CA PHE A 127 24.63 -14.43 8.86
C PHE A 127 23.66 -13.37 8.35
N LEU A 128 22.54 -13.83 7.81
CA LEU A 128 21.41 -13.00 7.42
C LEU A 128 20.13 -13.62 7.95
N THR A 129 19.27 -12.81 8.55
CA THR A 129 18.00 -13.27 9.11
C THR A 129 16.82 -12.52 8.53
N SER A 130 15.63 -13.13 8.61
CA SER A 130 14.39 -12.36 8.46
C SER A 130 14.29 -11.30 9.57
N PRO A 131 13.53 -10.21 9.37
CA PRO A 131 13.23 -9.28 10.43
C PRO A 131 12.64 -10.01 11.64
N GLN A 132 13.05 -9.60 12.85
CA GLN A 132 12.58 -10.14 14.15
C GLN A 132 12.95 -11.60 14.46
N TYR A 133 13.70 -12.30 13.61
CA TYR A 133 14.17 -13.67 13.90
C TYR A 133 14.84 -13.78 15.28
N PRO A 134 14.56 -14.82 16.10
CA PRO A 134 13.75 -16.01 15.82
C PRO A 134 12.25 -15.87 16.13
N ASN A 135 11.78 -14.65 16.42
CA ASN A 135 10.36 -14.37 16.56
C ASN A 135 9.66 -14.34 15.20
N GLN A 136 8.35 -14.17 15.21
CA GLN A 136 7.57 -14.11 13.98
C GLN A 136 8.02 -12.94 13.10
N TYR A 137 8.25 -13.19 11.81
CA TYR A 137 8.53 -12.10 10.87
C TYR A 137 7.26 -11.26 10.63
N PRO A 138 7.39 -9.96 10.30
CA PRO A 138 6.26 -9.11 9.92
C PRO A 138 5.51 -9.58 8.66
N ASP A 139 4.27 -9.13 8.52
CA ASP A 139 3.48 -9.32 7.31
C ASP A 139 3.94 -8.36 6.19
N PHE A 140 3.49 -8.60 4.95
CA PHE A 140 3.77 -7.76 3.77
C PHE A 140 5.26 -7.39 3.52
N LEU A 141 6.19 -8.25 3.90
CA LEU A 141 7.61 -8.01 3.67
C LEU A 141 7.94 -8.13 2.19
N TYR A 142 8.82 -7.24 1.73
CA TYR A 142 9.45 -7.29 0.42
C TYR A 142 10.94 -6.98 0.54
N CYS A 143 11.68 -7.90 1.17
CA CYS A 143 13.09 -7.69 1.45
C CYS A 143 13.94 -8.09 0.24
N ASN A 144 14.91 -7.24 -0.12
CA ASN A 144 15.84 -7.50 -1.21
C ASN A 144 17.26 -7.23 -0.76
N TRP A 145 18.12 -8.25 -0.82
CA TRP A 145 19.55 -8.13 -0.53
C TRP A 145 20.38 -8.39 -1.77
N ASN A 146 21.41 -7.57 -1.97
CA ASN A 146 22.41 -7.74 -3.01
C ASN A 146 23.71 -8.21 -2.36
N LEU A 147 24.04 -9.48 -2.52
CA LEU A 147 25.24 -10.10 -1.97
C LEU A 147 26.35 -10.07 -3.01
N THR A 148 27.42 -9.35 -2.70
CA THR A 148 28.60 -9.19 -3.58
C THR A 148 29.85 -9.80 -2.95
N LYS A 149 30.86 -10.08 -3.76
CA LYS A 149 32.15 -10.60 -3.29
C LYS A 149 33.07 -9.46 -2.83
N SER A 150 33.78 -9.66 -1.72
CA SER A 150 34.89 -8.76 -1.34
C SER A 150 36.14 -8.92 -2.23
N ARG A 151 36.30 -10.07 -2.89
CA ARG A 151 37.42 -10.42 -3.78
C ARG A 151 37.08 -11.66 -4.63
N PRO A 152 37.90 -12.03 -5.64
CA PRO A 152 37.70 -13.29 -6.37
C PRO A 152 37.64 -14.51 -5.45
N GLY A 153 36.75 -15.46 -5.75
CA GLY A 153 36.46 -16.63 -4.95
C GLY A 153 35.08 -17.21 -5.27
N VAL A 154 34.66 -18.24 -4.52
CA VAL A 154 33.34 -18.89 -4.61
C VAL A 154 32.42 -18.30 -3.55
N LEU A 155 31.21 -17.88 -3.93
CA LEU A 155 30.18 -17.52 -2.96
C LEU A 155 29.55 -18.79 -2.40
N PHE A 156 29.55 -18.91 -1.09
CA PHE A 156 28.80 -19.93 -0.35
C PHE A 156 27.59 -19.27 0.33
N VAL A 157 26.41 -19.84 0.13
CA VAL A 157 25.18 -19.48 0.85
C VAL A 157 24.54 -20.75 1.37
N ASN A 158 24.12 -20.76 2.64
CA ASN A 158 23.42 -21.87 3.26
C ASN A 158 22.17 -21.41 3.98
N VAL A 159 21.03 -22.02 3.64
CA VAL A 159 19.80 -21.94 4.43
C VAL A 159 19.96 -22.85 5.63
N VAL A 160 20.38 -22.28 6.77
CA VAL A 160 20.56 -23.02 8.02
C VAL A 160 19.21 -23.50 8.52
N GLU A 161 18.27 -22.58 8.67
CA GLU A 161 16.88 -22.82 9.07
C GLU A 161 15.95 -21.91 8.26
N LEU A 162 14.85 -22.47 7.77
CA LEU A 162 13.72 -21.75 7.21
C LEU A 162 12.46 -22.33 7.82
N ASN A 163 11.59 -21.47 8.32
CA ASN A 163 10.28 -21.81 8.84
C ASN A 163 9.32 -20.67 8.49
N THR A 164 8.56 -20.86 7.41
CA THR A 164 7.67 -19.86 6.81
C THR A 164 6.28 -20.45 6.55
N GLU A 165 5.30 -19.62 6.21
CA GLU A 165 4.02 -20.10 5.71
C GLU A 165 4.22 -20.88 4.39
N PRO A 166 3.84 -22.18 4.30
CA PRO A 166 4.17 -23.00 3.14
C PRO A 166 3.55 -22.55 1.82
N CYS A 167 2.35 -21.94 1.85
CA CYS A 167 1.60 -21.65 0.62
C CYS A 167 2.12 -20.43 -0.11
N CYS A 168 2.67 -19.46 0.63
CA CYS A 168 2.57 -18.08 0.18
C CYS A 168 3.76 -17.20 0.60
N ASP A 169 4.51 -17.59 1.62
CA ASP A 169 5.73 -16.90 2.03
C ASP A 169 6.95 -17.64 1.49
N PHE A 170 7.91 -16.92 0.93
CA PHE A 170 9.03 -17.57 0.27
C PHE A 170 10.33 -16.78 0.33
N LEU A 171 11.41 -17.54 0.53
CA LEU A 171 12.78 -17.12 0.37
C LEU A 171 13.28 -17.54 -1.02
N GLN A 172 13.90 -16.61 -1.73
CA GLN A 172 14.42 -16.83 -3.07
C GLN A 172 15.87 -16.39 -3.18
N LEU A 173 16.61 -17.08 -4.04
CA LEU A 173 17.95 -16.70 -4.47
C LEU A 173 17.97 -16.60 -5.99
N PHE A 174 18.56 -15.53 -6.50
CA PHE A 174 18.75 -15.29 -7.92
C PHE A 174 20.22 -15.07 -8.24
N GLU A 175 20.61 -15.54 -9.42
CA GLU A 175 21.92 -15.40 -10.03
C GLU A 175 21.68 -14.88 -11.45
N ASP A 176 22.16 -13.67 -11.77
CA ASP A 176 21.95 -13.02 -13.08
C ASP A 176 20.48 -13.09 -13.58
N ASN A 177 19.53 -12.74 -12.70
CA ASN A 177 18.08 -12.82 -12.91
C ASN A 177 17.48 -14.24 -13.02
N ARG A 178 18.30 -15.30 -13.05
CA ARG A 178 17.83 -16.68 -12.98
C ARG A 178 17.54 -17.05 -11.53
N ARG A 179 16.31 -17.49 -11.25
CA ARG A 179 15.95 -18.00 -9.92
C ARG A 179 16.60 -19.35 -9.66
N VAL A 180 17.56 -19.38 -8.74
CA VAL A 180 18.27 -20.60 -8.30
C VAL A 180 17.34 -21.44 -7.43
N PHE A 181 16.69 -20.82 -6.45
CA PHE A 181 15.69 -21.50 -5.62
C PHE A 181 14.53 -20.60 -5.24
N ARG A 182 13.43 -21.25 -4.85
CA ARG A 182 12.28 -20.68 -4.15
C ARG A 182 11.84 -21.67 -3.09
N TYR A 183 12.05 -21.31 -1.83
CA TYR A 183 11.73 -22.16 -0.70
C TYR A 183 10.64 -21.54 0.15
N SER A 184 9.74 -22.39 0.65
CA SER A 184 8.69 -22.08 1.62
C SER A 184 8.57 -23.22 2.63
N GLY A 185 7.77 -23.00 3.69
CA GLY A 185 7.58 -23.98 4.74
C GLY A 185 8.84 -24.19 5.58
N ILE A 186 9.11 -25.45 5.95
CA ILE A 186 10.28 -25.84 6.72
C ILE A 186 11.38 -26.34 5.77
N GLN A 187 12.55 -25.69 5.79
CA GLN A 187 13.76 -26.17 5.10
C GLN A 187 14.96 -26.06 6.03
N ASN A 188 15.92 -26.99 5.91
CA ASN A 188 17.14 -26.98 6.71
C ASN A 188 18.33 -27.41 5.86
N ASN A 189 19.47 -26.79 6.13
CA ASN A 189 20.79 -27.08 5.55
C ASN A 189 20.78 -27.21 4.01
N ARG A 190 20.23 -26.21 3.32
CA ARG A 190 20.25 -26.11 1.85
C ARG A 190 21.37 -25.16 1.44
N SER A 191 22.47 -25.70 0.94
CA SER A 191 23.61 -24.91 0.47
C SER A 191 23.61 -24.70 -1.03
N TYR A 192 24.21 -23.59 -1.45
CA TYR A 192 24.48 -23.22 -2.82
C TYR A 192 25.87 -22.60 -2.93
N HIS A 193 26.63 -23.01 -3.94
CA HIS A 193 27.95 -22.46 -4.26
C HIS A 193 27.92 -21.90 -5.68
N THR A 194 28.53 -20.74 -5.90
CA THR A 194 28.67 -20.18 -7.25
C THR A 194 29.89 -19.27 -7.42
N ASP A 195 30.42 -19.25 -8.63
CA ASP A 195 31.44 -18.30 -9.08
C ASP A 195 30.86 -16.97 -9.58
N ALA A 196 29.54 -16.78 -9.56
CA ALA A 196 28.91 -15.50 -9.92
C ALA A 196 29.40 -14.34 -9.05
N ASN A 197 29.52 -13.15 -9.63
CA ASN A 197 30.03 -11.96 -8.91
C ASN A 197 29.06 -11.45 -7.84
N SER A 198 27.77 -11.72 -8.02
CA SER A 198 26.72 -11.27 -7.12
C SER A 198 25.53 -12.23 -7.11
N LEU A 199 24.84 -12.28 -5.97
CA LEU A 199 23.59 -12.98 -5.77
C LEU A 199 22.52 -12.02 -5.25
N HIS A 200 21.27 -12.20 -5.67
CA HIS A 200 20.14 -11.45 -5.14
C HIS A 200 19.26 -12.35 -4.28
N ILE A 201 19.13 -12.02 -3.00
CA ILE A 201 18.28 -12.74 -2.05
C ILE A 201 16.99 -11.96 -1.88
N ARG A 202 15.84 -12.63 -1.97
CA ARG A 202 14.52 -12.01 -1.77
C ARG A 202 13.71 -12.77 -0.73
N PHE A 203 13.06 -12.04 0.17
CA PHE A 203 12.09 -12.60 1.10
C PHE A 203 10.76 -11.86 1.01
N ASN A 204 9.69 -12.61 0.81
CA ASN A 204 8.33 -12.08 0.64
C ASN A 204 7.42 -12.72 1.67
N SER A 205 6.62 -11.92 2.37
CA SER A 205 5.52 -12.39 3.22
C SER A 205 4.17 -11.78 2.80
N ASN A 206 3.09 -12.52 3.03
CA ASN A 206 1.71 -12.03 2.86
C ASN A 206 1.15 -11.51 4.21
N PHE A 207 -0.18 -11.38 4.31
CA PHE A 207 -0.88 -10.87 5.50
C PHE A 207 -0.99 -11.86 6.68
N ALA A 208 -0.75 -13.16 6.50
CA ALA A 208 -1.09 -14.17 7.50
C ALA A 208 -0.07 -15.31 7.64
N GLY A 209 -0.19 -16.08 8.73
CA GLY A 209 0.55 -17.33 8.88
C GLY A 209 2.03 -17.18 9.20
N GLN A 210 2.45 -16.02 9.71
CA GLN A 210 3.85 -15.71 10.00
C GLN A 210 4.44 -16.69 11.04
N ARG A 211 5.65 -17.18 10.73
CA ARG A 211 6.41 -18.14 11.54
C ARG A 211 7.77 -17.52 11.88
N LYS A 212 8.72 -18.32 12.39
CA LYS A 212 10.03 -17.82 12.85
C LYS A 212 10.86 -17.13 11.76
N GLY A 213 10.62 -17.46 10.48
CA GLY A 213 11.33 -16.87 9.35
C GLY A 213 12.56 -17.67 8.97
N PHE A 214 13.71 -17.02 8.79
CA PHE A 214 14.91 -17.70 8.32
C PHE A 214 16.20 -17.26 9.00
N LEU A 215 17.15 -18.19 9.03
CA LEU A 215 18.56 -17.97 9.28
C LEU A 215 19.36 -18.50 8.08
N LEU A 216 19.99 -17.59 7.36
CA LEU A 216 20.98 -17.87 6.32
C LEU A 216 22.39 -17.65 6.88
N SER A 217 23.34 -18.43 6.42
CA SER A 217 24.76 -18.11 6.53
C SER A 217 25.40 -17.98 5.16
N TYR A 218 26.42 -17.13 5.06
CA TYR A 218 27.15 -16.92 3.81
C TYR A 218 28.61 -16.58 4.10
N ARG A 219 29.49 -16.91 3.15
CA ARG A 219 30.91 -16.52 3.14
C ARG A 219 31.46 -16.60 1.73
N LEU A 220 32.68 -16.09 1.57
CA LEU A 220 33.50 -16.21 0.38
C LEU A 220 34.57 -17.26 0.62
N GLU A 221 34.65 -18.26 -0.25
CA GLU A 221 35.62 -19.34 -0.17
C GLU A 221 36.68 -19.18 -1.26
N TYR A 222 37.95 -19.12 -0.87
CA TYR A 222 39.08 -18.96 -1.77
C TYR A 222 40.35 -19.53 -1.12
N ASN A 223 41.28 -20.03 -1.92
CA ASN A 223 42.62 -20.44 -1.45
C ASN A 223 43.53 -19.23 -1.27
N GLU A 224 44.65 -19.37 -0.55
CA GLU A 224 45.62 -18.27 -0.28
C GLU A 224 46.15 -17.57 -1.56
N THR A 225 46.01 -18.18 -2.74
CA THR A 225 46.34 -17.61 -4.05
C THR A 225 45.20 -16.82 -4.72
N GLY A 226 44.00 -16.75 -4.12
CA GLY A 226 42.82 -16.10 -4.68
C GLY A 226 42.02 -16.94 -5.69
N CYS A 227 42.38 -18.22 -5.86
CA CYS A 227 41.66 -19.15 -6.73
C CYS A 227 40.45 -19.81 -6.03
N PRO A 228 39.39 -20.19 -6.77
CA PRO A 228 38.24 -20.94 -6.26
C PRO A 228 38.66 -22.24 -5.59
N VAL A 229 38.08 -22.54 -4.42
CA VAL A 229 38.18 -23.88 -3.82
C VAL A 229 37.10 -24.73 -4.48
N LEU A 230 37.48 -25.78 -5.19
CA LEU A 230 36.51 -26.69 -5.82
C LEU A 230 35.74 -27.47 -4.74
N PRO A 231 34.43 -27.68 -4.91
CA PRO A 231 33.58 -28.39 -3.95
C PRO A 231 33.92 -29.89 -3.83
#